data_AF-R6YIP1-F1
#
_entry.id   AF-R6YIP1-F1
#
_cell.length_a   1.000
_cell.length_b   1.000
_cell.length_c   1.000
_cell.angle_alpha   90.00
_cell.angle_beta   90.00
_cell.angle_gamma   90.00
#
_symmetry.space_group_name_H-M   'P 1'
#
loop_
_entity.id
_entity.type
_entity.pdbx_description
1 polymer ?
#
loop_
_entity_poly.entity_id
_entity_poly.type
_entity_poly.pdbx_seq_one_letter_code
_entity_poly.pdbx_strand_id
1 'polypeptide(L)'
;MVADQKISVFFVEMTLFTKTLEECVTEFDRLVYIFTKSEGFQRVPEWIEEAGGISRRLAEACEVAAFDKDKKLKYEIDKMNEWDILAQREFAERKGFEKGYADGEAKGIADGTAKGMAEGMAKGMAKGMAEGMAKGMAEGMAKGKAEGMAKGKAEGKAEGIIEGRLDVAKALLASGMPIEQIKLYTKLSKEQIEAIQ
;
A
#
# COMPACT_ATOMS: atom_id res chain seq x y z
N MET A 1 30.18 13.44 -6.60
CA MET A 1 31.52 12.90 -6.92
C MET A 1 31.80 13.23 -8.37
N VAL A 2 32.67 14.20 -8.63
CA VAL A 2 33.04 14.59 -10.01
C VAL A 2 34.14 13.61 -10.44
N ALA A 3 33.90 12.84 -11.50
CA ALA A 3 34.86 11.89 -12.02
C ALA A 3 36.09 12.64 -12.56
N ASP A 4 37.25 12.35 -11.99
CA ASP A 4 38.56 12.85 -12.43
C ASP A 4 38.89 12.22 -13.79
N GLN A 5 38.44 12.85 -14.88
CA GLN A 5 38.77 12.43 -16.23
C GLN A 5 40.22 12.84 -16.52
N LYS A 6 41.15 11.92 -16.27
CA LYS A 6 42.53 12.02 -16.77
C LYS A 6 42.50 12.17 -18.30
N ILE A 7 42.66 13.40 -18.78
CA ILE A 7 42.79 13.67 -20.22
C ILE A 7 44.05 12.95 -20.69
N SER A 8 43.85 11.88 -21.46
CA SER A 8 44.93 11.12 -22.07
C SER A 8 45.21 11.75 -23.43
N VAL A 9 46.32 12.47 -23.55
CA VAL A 9 46.74 13.09 -24.82
C VAL A 9 47.58 12.07 -25.58
N PHE A 10 47.04 11.57 -26.70
CA PHE A 10 47.77 10.70 -27.62
C PHE A 10 48.33 11.54 -28.76
N PHE A 11 49.65 11.50 -28.95
CA PHE A 11 50.31 12.11 -30.11
C PHE A 11 50.34 11.12 -31.26
N VAL A 12 49.81 11.52 -32.41
CA VAL A 12 49.74 10.69 -33.62
C VAL A 12 50.64 11.32 -34.68
N GLU A 13 51.74 10.66 -35.00
CA GLU A 13 52.60 11.05 -36.11
C GLU A 13 52.08 10.44 -37.41
N MET A 14 51.53 11.28 -38.27
CA MET A 14 50.86 10.88 -39.51
C MET A 14 51.81 10.27 -40.55
N THR A 15 53.12 10.56 -40.46
CA THR A 15 54.16 10.05 -41.36
C THR A 15 54.45 8.56 -41.19
N LEU A 16 54.14 7.98 -40.02
CA LEU A 16 54.37 6.57 -39.72
C LEU A 16 53.18 5.68 -40.11
N PHE A 17 52.05 6.28 -40.52
CA PHE A 17 50.88 5.54 -40.93
C PHE A 17 50.99 5.11 -42.40
N THR A 18 51.33 3.84 -42.63
CA THR A 18 51.51 3.26 -43.97
C THR A 18 50.45 2.23 -44.35
N LYS A 19 49.46 1.99 -43.50
CA LYS A 19 48.43 0.98 -43.73
C LYS A 19 47.58 1.31 -44.96
N THR A 20 47.22 0.28 -45.72
CA THR A 20 46.22 0.38 -46.80
C THR A 20 44.80 0.27 -46.23
N LEU A 21 43.78 0.58 -47.05
CA LEU A 21 42.37 0.51 -46.62
C LEU A 21 41.98 -0.87 -46.09
N GLU A 22 42.50 -1.94 -46.71
CA GLU A 22 42.24 -3.33 -46.34
C GLU A 22 42.88 -3.72 -44.99
N GLU A 23 43.97 -3.05 -44.62
CA GLU A 23 44.69 -3.23 -43.35
C GLU A 23 44.08 -2.39 -42.21
N CYS A 24 43.10 -1.54 -42.50
CA CYS A 24 42.43 -0.67 -41.53
C CYS A 24 41.30 -1.40 -40.79
N VAL A 25 41.68 -2.20 -39.79
CA VAL A 25 40.75 -3.00 -38.97
C VAL A 25 39.99 -2.15 -37.94
N THR A 26 40.65 -1.18 -37.32
CA THR A 26 40.03 -0.36 -36.24
C THR A 26 39.40 0.94 -36.78
N GLU A 27 38.39 1.48 -36.08
CA GLU A 27 37.81 2.79 -36.42
C GLU A 27 38.86 3.92 -36.39
N PHE A 28 39.84 3.81 -35.50
CA PHE A 28 40.95 4.75 -35.40
C PHE A 28 41.88 4.68 -36.61
N ASP A 29 42.26 3.47 -37.06
CA ASP A 29 43.06 3.28 -38.28
C ASP A 29 42.33 3.86 -39.51
N ARG A 30 41.02 3.60 -39.62
CA ARG A 30 40.19 4.14 -40.69
C ARG A 30 40.14 5.67 -40.66
N LEU A 31 40.00 6.27 -39.47
CA LEU A 31 40.01 7.72 -39.30
C LEU A 31 41.36 8.33 -39.71
N VAL A 32 42.48 7.75 -39.27
CA VAL A 32 43.83 8.21 -39.63
C VAL A 32 44.08 8.04 -41.13
N TYR A 33 43.60 6.95 -41.73
CA TYR A 33 43.64 6.73 -43.18
C TYR A 33 42.91 7.84 -43.94
N ILE A 34 41.71 8.25 -43.48
CA ILE A 34 40.96 9.35 -44.10
C ILE A 34 41.75 10.67 -44.02
N PHE A 35 42.34 10.99 -42.86
CA PHE A 35 43.12 12.22 -42.70
C PHE A 35 44.43 12.23 -43.51
N THR A 36 45.06 11.08 -43.74
CA THR A 36 46.32 10.97 -44.52
C THR A 36 46.10 10.85 -46.03
N LYS A 37 45.01 10.21 -46.46
CA LYS A 37 44.77 9.86 -47.88
C LYS A 37 43.64 10.63 -48.52
N SER A 38 42.77 11.32 -47.76
CA SER A 38 41.86 12.28 -48.37
C SER A 38 42.60 13.60 -48.56
N GLU A 39 42.80 13.99 -49.81
CA GLU A 39 43.45 15.24 -50.20
C GLU A 39 42.61 16.45 -49.76
N GLY A 40 42.65 16.78 -48.47
CA GLY A 40 41.89 17.88 -47.89
C GLY A 40 40.38 17.67 -47.92
N PHE A 41 39.90 16.43 -47.78
CA PHE A 41 38.46 16.10 -47.72
C PHE A 41 37.63 16.55 -48.93
N GLN A 42 38.25 16.85 -50.08
CA GLN A 42 37.52 17.32 -51.26
C GLN A 42 36.59 16.25 -51.88
N ARG A 43 36.85 14.97 -51.60
CA ARG A 43 35.93 13.86 -51.83
C ARG A 43 35.92 12.95 -50.61
N VAL A 44 34.73 12.61 -50.15
CA VAL A 44 34.50 11.55 -49.15
C VAL A 44 34.49 10.21 -49.90
N PRO A 45 35.42 9.28 -49.62
CA PRO A 45 35.36 7.94 -50.19
C PRO A 45 34.07 7.18 -49.82
N GLU A 46 33.43 6.51 -50.80
CA GLU A 46 32.16 5.78 -50.62
C GLU A 46 32.19 4.73 -49.50
N TRP A 47 33.34 4.06 -49.30
CA TRP A 47 33.52 3.05 -48.25
C TRP A 47 33.37 3.62 -46.82
N ILE A 48 33.43 4.95 -46.63
CA ILE A 48 33.24 5.58 -45.33
C ILE A 48 31.79 5.46 -44.83
N GLU A 49 30.82 5.46 -45.74
CA GLU A 49 29.40 5.29 -45.39
C GLU A 49 29.12 3.86 -44.92
N GLU A 50 29.80 2.88 -45.52
CA GLU A 50 29.74 1.46 -45.16
C GLU A 50 30.45 1.17 -43.82
N ALA A 51 31.54 1.90 -43.52
CA ALA A 51 32.34 1.71 -42.31
C ALA A 51 31.61 2.05 -41.00
N GLY A 52 30.56 2.87 -41.05
CA GLY A 52 29.77 3.27 -39.88
C GLY A 52 30.55 4.08 -38.83
N GLY A 53 29.95 4.24 -37.64
CA GLY A 53 30.66 4.78 -36.46
C GLY A 53 31.18 6.22 -36.60
N ILE A 54 32.41 6.46 -36.13
CA ILE A 54 33.06 7.78 -36.17
C ILE A 54 33.33 8.25 -37.61
N SER A 55 33.64 7.33 -38.52
CA SER A 55 33.93 7.65 -39.92
C SER A 55 32.71 8.23 -40.63
N ARG A 56 31.50 7.68 -40.38
CA ARG A 56 30.25 8.26 -40.89
C ARG A 56 29.98 9.67 -40.34
N ARG A 57 30.16 9.87 -39.03
CA ARG A 57 30.00 11.20 -38.40
C ARG A 57 30.96 12.23 -38.99
N LEU A 58 32.19 11.80 -39.31
CA LEU A 58 33.17 12.65 -39.99
C LEU A 58 32.73 13.00 -41.41
N ALA A 59 32.24 12.02 -42.18
CA ALA A 59 31.70 12.26 -43.52
C ALA A 59 30.55 13.27 -43.50
N GLU A 60 29.56 13.09 -42.61
CA GLU A 60 28.44 14.01 -42.43
C GLU A 60 28.93 15.44 -42.08
N ALA A 61 29.91 15.55 -41.17
CA ALA A 61 30.49 16.84 -40.78
C ALA A 61 31.24 17.52 -41.94
N CYS A 62 31.99 16.74 -42.74
CA CYS A 62 32.68 17.24 -43.92
C CYS A 62 31.70 17.71 -45.00
N GLU A 63 30.61 16.98 -45.21
CA GLU A 63 29.55 17.35 -46.17
C GLU A 63 28.90 18.68 -45.78
N VAL A 64 28.53 18.85 -44.50
CA VAL A 64 27.97 20.11 -43.99
C VAL A 64 28.99 21.25 -44.09
N ALA A 65 30.27 20.99 -43.85
CA ALA A 65 31.33 21.99 -43.99
C ALA A 65 31.54 22.41 -45.46
N ALA A 66 31.22 21.53 -46.41
CA ALA A 66 31.31 21.78 -47.84
C ALA A 66 30.09 22.52 -48.41
N PHE A 67 29.09 22.86 -47.60
CA PHE A 67 27.91 23.59 -48.07
C PHE A 67 28.23 25.01 -48.55
N ASP A 68 27.56 25.42 -49.63
CA ASP A 68 27.43 26.83 -49.99
C ASP A 68 26.55 27.58 -48.97
N LYS A 69 26.57 28.92 -49.02
CA LYS A 69 25.86 29.77 -48.04
C LYS A 69 24.36 29.49 -47.97
N ASP A 70 23.73 29.22 -49.12
CA ASP A 70 22.27 29.02 -49.20
C ASP A 70 21.88 27.64 -48.65
N LYS A 71 22.65 26.60 -48.99
CA LYS A 71 22.48 25.25 -48.42
C LYS A 71 22.73 25.23 -46.92
N LYS A 72 23.76 25.93 -46.45
CA LYS A 72 24.08 26.02 -45.02
C LYS A 72 22.95 26.69 -44.24
N LEU A 73 22.42 27.81 -44.76
CA LEU A 73 21.29 28.50 -44.13
C LEU A 73 20.06 27.59 -44.04
N LYS A 74 19.74 26.87 -45.12
CA LYS A 74 18.62 25.92 -45.13
C LYS A 74 18.81 24.79 -44.11
N TYR A 75 20.01 24.20 -44.05
CA TYR A 75 20.35 23.17 -43.08
C TYR A 75 20.19 23.66 -41.63
N GLU A 76 20.62 24.89 -41.33
CA GLU A 76 20.48 25.48 -40.00
C GLU A 76 19.01 25.73 -39.63
N ILE A 77 18.20 26.22 -40.58
CA ILE A 77 16.76 26.42 -40.39
C ILE A 77 16.05 25.08 -40.13
N ASP A 78 16.33 24.06 -40.95
CA ASP A 78 15.72 22.73 -40.81
C ASP A 78 16.09 22.12 -39.44
N LYS A 79 17.35 22.26 -39.03
CA LYS A 79 17.80 21.80 -37.70
C LYS A 79 17.11 22.54 -36.55
N MET A 80 16.92 23.85 -36.69
CA MET A 80 16.19 24.65 -35.69
C MET A 80 14.73 24.23 -35.60
N ASN A 81 14.06 23.99 -36.73
CA ASN A 81 12.68 23.49 -36.77
C ASN A 81 12.55 22.13 -36.08
N GLU A 82 13.47 21.20 -36.36
CA GLU A 82 13.50 19.90 -35.68
C GLU A 82 13.67 20.05 -34.16
N TRP A 83 14.56 20.95 -33.73
CA TRP A 83 14.78 21.21 -32.32
C TRP A 83 13.54 21.81 -31.64
N ASP A 84 12.86 22.74 -32.31
CA ASP A 84 11.62 23.33 -31.81
C ASP A 84 10.50 22.28 -31.69
N ILE A 85 10.35 21.39 -32.69
CA ILE A 85 9.37 20.30 -32.66
C ILE A 85 9.67 19.34 -31.50
N LEU A 86 10.93 18.95 -31.33
CA LEU A 86 11.36 18.08 -30.23
C LEU A 86 11.10 18.73 -28.88
N ALA A 87 11.44 20.01 -28.71
CA ALA A 87 11.22 20.74 -27.46
C ALA A 87 9.73 20.89 -27.14
N GLN A 88 8.89 21.18 -28.13
CA GLN A 88 7.43 21.26 -27.96
C GLN A 88 6.85 19.90 -27.55
N ARG A 89 7.29 18.82 -28.19
CA ARG A 89 6.85 17.47 -27.88
C ARG A 89 7.25 17.07 -26.46
N GLU A 90 8.52 17.26 -26.10
CA GLU A 90 9.03 16.93 -24.77
C GLU A 90 8.32 17.74 -23.68
N PHE A 91 8.05 19.03 -23.96
CA PHE A 91 7.26 19.87 -23.07
C PHE A 91 5.84 19.34 -22.88
N ALA A 92 5.16 18.96 -23.97
CA ALA A 92 3.81 18.41 -23.94
C ALA A 92 3.74 17.07 -23.21
N GLU A 93 4.68 16.16 -23.47
CA GLU A 93 4.80 14.86 -22.80
C GLU A 93 5.04 15.05 -21.29
N ARG A 94 5.97 15.93 -20.91
CA ARG A 94 6.24 16.25 -19.50
C ARG A 94 5.02 16.82 -18.80
N LYS A 95 4.32 17.77 -19.42
CA LYS A 95 3.10 18.37 -18.85
C LYS A 95 1.95 17.37 -18.76
N GLY A 96 1.79 16.54 -19.78
CA GLY A 96 0.81 15.45 -19.80
C GLY A 96 1.06 14.44 -18.67
N PHE A 97 2.32 14.03 -18.50
CA PHE A 97 2.73 13.12 -17.43
C PHE A 97 2.52 13.73 -16.05
N GLU A 98 2.98 14.96 -15.82
CA GLU A 98 2.83 15.67 -14.54
C GLU A 98 1.34 15.76 -14.14
N LYS A 99 0.47 16.15 -15.07
CA LYS A 99 -0.97 16.24 -14.82
C LYS A 99 -1.61 14.88 -14.61
N GLY A 100 -1.26 13.88 -15.43
CA GLY A 100 -1.78 12.53 -15.31
C GLY A 100 -1.37 11.84 -14.01
N TYR A 101 -0.13 12.06 -13.58
CA TYR A 101 0.39 11.54 -12.31
C TYR A 101 -0.33 12.18 -11.13
N ALA A 102 -0.44 13.52 -11.10
CA ALA A 102 -1.12 14.22 -10.02
C ALA A 102 -2.61 13.82 -9.91
N ASP A 103 -3.32 13.70 -11.04
CA ASP A 103 -4.72 13.26 -11.05
C ASP A 103 -4.86 11.79 -10.62
N GLY A 104 -3.96 10.92 -11.08
CA GLY A 104 -3.92 9.51 -10.71
C GLY A 104 -3.63 9.29 -9.22
N GLU A 105 -2.67 10.04 -8.67
CA GLU A 105 -2.34 10.01 -7.24
C GLU A 105 -3.51 10.51 -6.38
N ALA A 106 -4.09 11.66 -6.74
CA ALA A 106 -5.24 12.22 -6.01
C ALA A 106 -6.43 11.26 -6.00
N LYS A 107 -6.79 10.68 -7.15
CA LYS A 107 -7.87 9.69 -7.26
C LYS A 107 -7.55 8.41 -6.49
N GLY A 108 -6.32 7.90 -6.62
CA GLY A 108 -5.88 6.69 -5.92
C GLY A 108 -5.95 6.83 -4.40
N ILE A 109 -5.51 7.97 -3.87
CA ILE A 109 -5.60 8.27 -2.43
C ILE A 109 -7.07 8.40 -2.00
N ALA A 110 -7.89 9.15 -2.74
CA ALA A 110 -9.30 9.34 -2.40
C ALA A 110 -10.07 8.02 -2.39
N ASP A 111 -9.96 7.22 -3.46
CA ASP A 111 -10.64 5.93 -3.58
C ASP A 111 -10.12 4.91 -2.57
N GLY A 112 -8.80 4.85 -2.39
CA GLY A 112 -8.16 3.96 -1.42
C GLY A 112 -8.59 4.26 0.01
N THR A 113 -8.64 5.55 0.38
CA THR A 113 -9.07 5.99 1.71
C THR A 113 -10.55 5.71 1.93
N ALA A 114 -11.40 6.04 0.95
CA ALA A 114 -12.84 5.82 1.04
C ALA A 114 -13.17 4.32 1.20
N LYS A 115 -12.58 3.46 0.36
CA LYS A 115 -12.77 2.00 0.46
C LYS A 115 -12.22 1.43 1.76
N GLY A 116 -11.00 1.82 2.13
CA GLY A 116 -10.36 1.34 3.36
C GLY A 116 -11.14 1.71 4.62
N MET A 117 -11.65 2.94 4.68
CA MET A 117 -12.47 3.41 5.80
C MET A 117 -13.83 2.71 5.85
N ALA A 118 -14.51 2.56 4.72
CA ALA A 118 -15.80 1.88 4.65
C ALA A 118 -15.69 0.41 5.06
N GLU A 119 -14.71 -0.32 4.51
CA GLU A 119 -14.47 -1.72 4.87
C GLU A 119 -14.03 -1.89 6.32
N GLY A 120 -13.12 -1.02 6.80
CA GLY A 120 -12.62 -1.05 8.16
C GLY A 120 -13.73 -0.80 9.18
N MET A 121 -14.60 0.18 8.92
CA MET A 121 -15.73 0.50 9.77
C MET A 121 -16.77 -0.62 9.77
N ALA A 122 -17.12 -1.18 8.60
CA ALA A 122 -18.07 -2.28 8.49
C ALA A 122 -17.57 -3.53 9.24
N LYS A 123 -16.31 -3.94 9.01
CA LYS A 123 -15.71 -5.10 9.69
C LYS A 123 -15.57 -4.86 11.19
N GLY A 124 -15.13 -3.67 11.59
CA GLY A 124 -14.97 -3.29 13.00
C GLY A 124 -16.31 -3.29 13.75
N MET A 125 -17.35 -2.71 13.16
CA MET A 125 -18.69 -2.64 13.76
C MET A 125 -19.32 -4.02 13.87
N ALA A 126 -19.25 -4.84 12.81
CA ALA A 126 -19.78 -6.21 12.82
C ALA A 126 -19.10 -7.07 13.90
N LYS A 127 -17.76 -7.02 13.96
CA LYS A 127 -16.99 -7.77 14.96
C LYS A 127 -17.27 -7.28 16.38
N GLY A 128 -17.27 -5.96 16.59
CA GLY A 128 -17.54 -5.36 17.90
C GLY A 128 -18.95 -5.68 18.41
N MET A 129 -19.95 -5.63 17.54
CA MET A 129 -21.34 -5.96 17.90
C MET A 129 -21.49 -7.46 18.22
N ALA A 130 -20.90 -8.34 17.42
CA ALA A 130 -20.95 -9.78 17.66
C ALA A 130 -20.25 -10.17 18.98
N GLU A 131 -19.03 -9.66 19.22
CA GLU A 131 -18.29 -9.94 20.45
C GLU A 131 -18.97 -9.32 21.68
N GLY A 132 -19.46 -8.08 21.57
CA GLY A 132 -20.18 -7.40 22.64
C GLY A 132 -21.47 -8.11 23.02
N MET A 133 -22.27 -8.52 22.04
CA MET A 133 -23.51 -9.24 22.28
C MET A 133 -23.26 -10.63 22.88
N ALA A 134 -22.27 -11.37 22.37
CA ALA A 134 -21.91 -12.69 22.90
C ALA A 134 -21.44 -12.61 24.37
N LYS A 135 -20.53 -11.66 24.69
CA LYS A 135 -20.07 -11.45 26.06
C LYS A 135 -21.19 -10.97 26.98
N GLY A 136 -21.96 -9.97 26.55
CA GLY A 136 -23.06 -9.43 27.35
C GLY A 136 -24.14 -10.47 27.66
N MET A 137 -24.49 -11.31 26.68
CA MET A 137 -25.46 -12.38 26.87
C MET A 137 -24.93 -13.47 27.81
N ALA A 138 -23.67 -13.89 27.64
CA ALA A 138 -23.05 -14.90 28.50
C ALA A 138 -22.94 -14.42 29.96
N GLU A 139 -22.44 -13.20 30.18
CA GLU A 139 -22.31 -12.62 31.51
C GLU A 139 -23.67 -12.36 32.17
N GLY A 140 -24.63 -11.80 31.40
CA GLY A 140 -25.97 -11.53 31.87
C GLY A 140 -26.72 -12.82 32.28
N MET A 141 -26.63 -13.86 31.47
CA MET A 141 -27.24 -15.16 31.77
C MET A 141 -26.58 -15.83 32.98
N ALA A 142 -25.26 -15.77 33.09
CA ALA A 142 -24.53 -16.32 34.23
C ALA A 142 -24.91 -15.62 35.54
N LYS A 143 -24.90 -14.28 35.56
CA LYS A 143 -25.30 -13.49 36.73
C LYS A 143 -26.77 -13.72 37.09
N GLY A 144 -27.67 -13.62 36.11
CA GLY A 144 -29.10 -13.81 36.34
C GLY A 144 -29.44 -15.20 36.89
N LYS A 145 -28.80 -16.25 36.36
CA LYS A 145 -28.98 -17.62 36.87
C LYS A 145 -28.43 -17.77 38.29
N ALA A 146 -27.25 -17.22 38.58
CA ALA A 146 -26.67 -17.29 39.91
C ALA A 146 -27.52 -16.55 40.96
N GLU A 147 -27.93 -15.32 40.66
CA GLU A 147 -28.76 -14.51 41.56
C GLU A 147 -30.16 -15.11 41.74
N GLY A 148 -30.80 -15.54 40.66
CA GLY A 148 -32.12 -16.18 40.71
C GLY A 148 -32.11 -17.47 41.52
N MET A 149 -31.10 -18.33 41.32
CA MET A 149 -30.95 -19.57 42.08
C MET A 149 -30.63 -19.31 43.56
N ALA A 150 -29.84 -18.28 43.87
CA ALA A 150 -29.55 -17.89 45.24
C ALA A 150 -30.80 -17.38 45.96
N LYS A 151 -31.56 -16.46 45.34
CA LYS A 151 -32.81 -15.94 45.90
C LYS A 151 -33.86 -17.03 46.07
N GLY A 152 -34.14 -17.80 45.02
CA GLY A 152 -35.14 -18.87 45.08
C GLY A 152 -34.80 -19.95 46.11
N LYS A 153 -33.53 -20.28 46.29
CA LYS A 153 -33.10 -21.22 47.34
C LYS A 153 -33.24 -20.64 48.74
N ALA A 154 -33.03 -19.34 48.92
CA ALA A 154 -33.21 -18.67 50.19
C ALA A 154 -34.70 -18.54 50.57
N GLU A 155 -35.53 -18.08 49.62
CA GLU A 155 -36.98 -17.94 49.78
C GLU A 155 -37.63 -19.31 50.01
N GLY A 156 -37.37 -20.30 49.16
CA GLY A 156 -37.95 -21.64 49.32
C GLY A 156 -37.51 -22.35 50.61
N LYS A 157 -36.30 -22.09 51.11
CA LYS A 157 -35.89 -22.57 52.44
C LYS A 157 -36.65 -21.87 53.56
N ALA A 158 -36.86 -20.56 53.45
CA ALA A 158 -37.58 -19.80 54.46
C ALA A 158 -39.06 -20.23 54.50
N GLU A 159 -39.71 -20.32 53.35
CA GLU A 159 -41.10 -20.78 53.23
C GLU A 159 -41.26 -22.23 53.71
N GLY A 160 -40.39 -23.15 53.28
CA GLY A 160 -40.46 -24.54 53.73
C GLY A 160 -40.24 -24.74 55.24
N ILE A 161 -39.42 -23.88 55.88
CA ILE A 161 -39.28 -23.89 57.35
C ILE A 161 -40.59 -23.42 58.02
N ILE A 162 -41.28 -22.44 57.43
CA ILE A 162 -42.55 -21.94 57.95
C ILE A 162 -43.65 -22.99 57.75
N GLU A 163 -43.82 -23.54 56.54
CA GLU A 163 -44.80 -24.60 56.26
C GLU A 163 -44.55 -25.83 57.13
N GLY A 164 -43.31 -26.30 57.26
CA GLY A 164 -42.99 -27.41 58.13
C GLY A 164 -43.33 -27.15 59.60
N ARG A 165 -43.16 -25.91 60.09
CA ARG A 165 -43.60 -25.54 61.45
C ARG A 165 -45.13 -25.52 61.57
N LEU A 166 -45.84 -25.07 60.55
CA LEU A 166 -47.31 -25.07 60.51
C LEU A 166 -47.86 -26.50 60.48
N ASP A 167 -47.26 -27.40 59.69
CA ASP A 167 -47.68 -28.80 59.62
C ASP A 167 -47.40 -29.57 60.91
N VAL A 168 -46.27 -29.30 61.56
CA VAL A 168 -46.00 -29.83 62.91
C VAL A 168 -47.03 -29.28 63.91
N ALA A 169 -47.39 -27.99 63.84
CA ALA A 169 -48.42 -27.42 64.70
C ALA A 169 -49.80 -28.07 64.47
N LYS A 170 -50.20 -28.32 63.21
CA LYS A 170 -51.41 -29.08 62.86
C LYS A 170 -51.43 -30.47 63.50
N ALA A 171 -50.34 -31.22 63.35
CA ALA A 171 -50.23 -32.55 63.91
C ALA A 171 -50.32 -32.55 65.43
N LEU A 172 -49.67 -31.58 66.09
CA LEU A 172 -49.68 -31.45 67.56
C LEU A 172 -51.08 -31.06 68.09
N LEU A 173 -51.81 -30.19 67.39
CA LEU A 173 -53.21 -29.85 67.69
C LEU A 173 -54.12 -31.09 67.59
N ALA A 174 -53.97 -31.89 66.52
CA ALA A 174 -54.75 -33.11 66.32
C ALA A 174 -54.51 -34.17 67.42
N SER A 175 -53.30 -34.22 67.98
CA SER A 175 -52.96 -35.07 69.14
C SER A 175 -53.39 -34.52 70.51
N GLY A 176 -54.12 -33.39 70.56
CA GLY A 176 -54.72 -32.85 71.78
C GLY A 176 -53.76 -32.08 72.69
N MET A 177 -52.62 -31.61 72.16
CA MET A 177 -51.64 -30.87 72.94
C MET A 177 -52.10 -29.41 73.19
N PRO A 178 -51.89 -28.83 74.39
CA PRO A 178 -52.29 -27.46 74.69
C PRO A 178 -51.57 -26.41 73.82
N ILE A 179 -52.31 -25.37 73.41
CA ILE A 179 -51.83 -24.28 72.53
C ILE A 179 -50.56 -23.60 73.08
N GLU A 180 -50.42 -23.44 74.39
CA GLU A 180 -49.23 -22.86 75.03
C GLU A 180 -47.96 -23.70 74.85
N GLN A 181 -48.09 -25.04 74.84
CA GLN A 181 -46.95 -25.94 74.58
C GLN A 181 -46.58 -25.95 73.09
N ILE A 182 -47.57 -25.91 72.20
CA ILE A 182 -47.35 -25.85 70.74
C ILE A 182 -46.61 -24.55 70.37
N LYS A 183 -47.01 -23.42 70.98
CA LYS A 183 -46.32 -22.13 70.83
C LYS A 183 -44.85 -22.19 71.23
N LEU A 184 -44.53 -22.90 72.31
CA LEU A 184 -43.16 -23.05 72.80
C LEU A 184 -42.29 -23.88 71.85
N TYR A 185 -42.85 -24.96 71.27
CA TYR A 185 -42.10 -25.88 70.41
C TYR A 185 -41.95 -25.39 68.95
N THR A 186 -42.99 -24.80 68.36
CA THR A 186 -42.97 -24.37 66.95
C THR A 186 -42.53 -22.92 66.75
N LYS A 187 -42.48 -22.13 67.84
CA LYS A 187 -42.20 -20.68 67.83
C LYS A 187 -43.15 -19.87 66.91
N LEU A 188 -44.35 -20.39 66.65
CA LEU A 188 -45.40 -19.69 65.90
C LEU A 188 -46.17 -18.72 66.80
N SER A 189 -46.79 -17.68 66.24
CA SER A 189 -47.64 -16.76 67.01
C SER A 189 -48.96 -17.43 67.43
N LYS A 190 -49.64 -16.89 68.45
CA LYS A 190 -50.95 -17.40 68.86
C LYS A 190 -51.96 -17.32 67.72
N GLU A 191 -51.98 -16.21 66.97
CA GLU A 191 -52.91 -16.04 65.85
C GLU A 191 -52.67 -17.08 64.74
N GLN A 192 -51.41 -17.46 64.49
CA GLN A 192 -51.07 -18.46 63.49
C GLN A 192 -51.51 -19.87 63.89
N ILE A 193 -51.46 -20.21 65.18
CA ILE A 193 -51.88 -21.53 65.68
C ILE A 193 -53.41 -21.63 65.71
N GLU A 194 -54.11 -20.54 66.05
CA GLU A 194 -55.58 -20.47 66.05
C GLU A 194 -56.15 -20.46 64.62
N ALA A 195 -55.46 -19.88 63.64
CA ALA A 195 -55.87 -19.90 62.23
C ALA A 195 -55.77 -21.29 61.56
N ILE A 196 -55.11 -22.24 62.22
CA ILE A 196 -54.92 -23.62 61.76
C ILE A 196 -56.00 -24.57 62.31
N GLN A 197 -56.75 -24.12 63.32
CA GLN A 197 -57.72 -24.91 64.09
C GLN A 197 -58.96 -25.31 63.29
#